data_AF-A0A662X9K2-F1
#
_entry.id   AF-A0A662X9K2-F1
#
_cell.length_a   1.000
_cell.length_b   1.000
_cell.length_c   1.000
_cell.angle_alpha   90.00
_cell.angle_beta   90.00
_cell.angle_gamma   90.00
#
_symmetry.space_group_name_H-M   'P 1'
#
loop_
_entity.id
_entity.type
_entity.pdbx_description
1 polymer ?
#
loop_
_entity_poly.entity_id
_entity_poly.type
_entity_poly.pdbx_seq_one_letter_code
_entity_poly.pdbx_strand_id
1 'polypeptide(L)'
;MPVARVVIEFILKFAYHLPVRPQLQSTKQASMEPMHRAGDSMTDYEKAIIKELARLPVRFNRMPLADECSPYLCTDQPICSLLSYQKPTVESIVFGVTLLWDTKYVAEFVAMANSRRIITTELPVWFSQPRGQITANGFMSDTMASLKQVAGGLAREDDLAPNTMMQSDNIYKRLGHIEMDPFVQACVVELNPEAYLASVLIRYEYPEFGSHPANFQPPPSPYRLVFR
;
A
#
# COMPACT_ATOMS: atom_id res chain seq x y z
N MET A 1 -21.57 4.81 19.51
CA MET A 1 -20.54 4.58 18.47
C MET A 1 -19.83 3.23 18.70
N PRO A 2 -20.29 2.12 18.08
CA PRO A 2 -19.55 0.84 18.12
C PRO A 2 -19.03 0.34 16.76
N VAL A 3 -19.45 0.92 15.63
CA VAL A 3 -19.22 0.33 14.29
C VAL A 3 -17.76 0.45 13.82
N ALA A 4 -17.07 1.55 14.14
CA ALA A 4 -15.67 1.75 13.74
C ALA A 4 -14.70 0.75 14.41
N ARG A 5 -15.04 0.27 15.61
CA ARG A 5 -14.23 -0.71 16.34
C ARG A 5 -14.33 -2.11 15.73
N VAL A 6 -15.48 -2.43 15.13
CA VAL A 6 -15.73 -3.73 14.48
C VAL A 6 -14.92 -3.86 13.18
N VAL A 7 -14.78 -2.79 12.41
CA VAL A 7 -14.05 -2.82 11.12
C VAL A 7 -12.54 -2.98 11.34
N ILE A 8 -11.97 -2.30 12.34
CA ILE A 8 -10.55 -2.43 12.69
C ILE A 8 -10.24 -3.81 13.27
N GLU A 9 -11.12 -4.37 14.11
CA GLU A 9 -10.96 -5.76 14.58
C GLU A 9 -11.10 -6.79 13.46
N PHE A 10 -11.90 -6.50 12.43
CA PHE A 10 -12.09 -7.42 11.30
C PHE A 10 -10.83 -7.48 10.41
N ILE A 11 -10.19 -6.35 10.16
CA ILE A 11 -8.92 -6.26 9.41
C ILE A 11 -7.80 -6.97 10.17
N LEU A 12 -7.73 -6.79 11.50
CA LEU A 12 -6.71 -7.46 12.31
C LEU A 12 -6.96 -8.97 12.44
N LYS A 13 -8.21 -9.44 12.63
CA LYS A 13 -8.52 -10.88 12.71
C LYS A 13 -8.27 -11.65 11.42
N PHE A 14 -8.43 -11.04 10.25
CA PHE A 14 -8.19 -11.72 8.97
C PHE A 14 -6.70 -11.95 8.67
N ALA A 15 -5.81 -11.09 9.19
CA ALA A 15 -4.37 -11.27 9.02
C ALA A 15 -3.81 -12.48 9.80
N TYR A 16 -4.47 -12.92 10.88
CA TYR A 16 -3.97 -14.00 11.76
C TYR A 16 -4.51 -15.42 11.45
N HIS A 17 -5.38 -15.59 10.45
CA HIS A 17 -6.04 -16.88 10.17
C HIS A 17 -5.76 -17.51 8.80
N LEU A 18 -4.66 -17.15 8.14
CA LEU A 18 -4.19 -17.91 6.97
C LEU A 18 -3.52 -19.23 7.45
N PRO A 19 -4.03 -20.41 7.06
CA PRO A 19 -3.38 -21.67 7.40
C PRO A 19 -2.11 -21.84 6.57
N VAL A 20 -0.97 -21.93 7.25
CA VAL A 20 0.28 -22.42 6.68
C VAL A 20 0.11 -23.89 6.34
N ARG A 21 0.25 -24.26 5.06
CA ARG A 21 0.39 -25.67 4.63
C ARG A 21 1.35 -25.80 3.43
N PRO A 22 1.96 -26.99 3.27
CA PRO A 22 3.41 -27.10 3.21
C PRO A 22 3.94 -27.29 1.78
N GLN A 23 5.24 -27.02 1.66
CA GLN A 23 6.10 -27.33 0.52
C GLN A 23 5.94 -28.79 0.07
N LEU A 24 5.58 -28.99 -1.21
CA LEU A 24 5.83 -30.22 -1.94
C LEU A 24 6.95 -29.95 -2.95
N GLN A 25 8.09 -30.59 -2.73
CA GLN A 25 9.17 -30.67 -3.73
C GLN A 25 8.69 -31.51 -4.92
N SER A 26 8.82 -31.00 -6.15
CA SER A 26 9.20 -31.82 -7.30
C SER A 26 9.61 -30.95 -8.49
N THR A 27 10.80 -31.26 -9.03
CA THR A 27 11.38 -30.77 -10.27
C THR A 27 10.48 -30.95 -11.49
N LYS A 28 10.30 -29.89 -12.30
CA LYS A 28 10.46 -29.89 -13.77
C LYS A 28 10.05 -28.53 -14.38
N GLN A 29 10.96 -28.03 -15.20
CA GLN A 29 10.83 -27.07 -16.30
C GLN A 29 9.39 -26.73 -16.76
N ALA A 30 9.00 -25.45 -16.66
CA ALA A 30 7.85 -24.85 -17.36
C ALA A 30 8.20 -23.37 -17.60
N SER A 31 8.50 -22.96 -18.84
CA SER A 31 7.53 -22.38 -19.78
C SER A 31 6.84 -21.15 -19.19
N MET A 32 7.26 -19.96 -19.64
CA MET A 32 6.59 -18.69 -19.33
C MET A 32 5.12 -18.78 -19.75
N GLU A 33 4.21 -18.78 -18.78
CA GLU A 33 2.80 -18.52 -19.06
C GLU A 33 2.59 -17.03 -19.37
N PRO A 34 1.76 -16.71 -20.37
CA PRO A 34 1.51 -15.35 -20.77
C PRO A 34 0.54 -14.66 -19.80
N MET A 35 0.80 -13.37 -19.64
CA MET A 35 -0.06 -12.33 -19.11
C MET A 35 -1.53 -12.53 -19.54
N HIS A 36 -2.43 -12.60 -18.54
CA HIS A 36 -3.87 -12.79 -18.68
C HIS A 36 -4.48 -11.98 -19.84
N ARG A 37 -5.28 -12.66 -20.68
CA ARG A 37 -6.06 -12.02 -21.75
C ARG A 37 -7.38 -11.52 -21.17
N ALA A 38 -7.87 -10.40 -21.72
CA ALA A 38 -9.25 -9.97 -21.50
C ALA A 38 -10.22 -11.11 -21.90
N GLY A 39 -10.82 -11.76 -20.90
CA GLY A 39 -11.67 -12.94 -21.08
C GLY A 39 -11.46 -14.04 -20.04
N ASP A 40 -10.43 -13.96 -19.20
CA ASP A 40 -10.22 -14.96 -18.15
C ASP A 40 -11.34 -14.93 -17.10
N SER A 41 -11.86 -16.14 -16.80
CA SER A 41 -12.97 -16.30 -15.88
C SER A 41 -12.54 -15.95 -14.46
N MET A 42 -13.34 -15.09 -13.84
CA MET A 42 -13.17 -14.60 -12.48
C MET A 42 -12.75 -15.73 -11.50
N THR A 43 -11.68 -15.50 -10.76
CA THR A 43 -11.14 -16.43 -9.78
C THR A 43 -12.15 -16.65 -8.65
N ASP A 44 -12.05 -17.80 -7.96
CA ASP A 44 -12.99 -18.11 -6.88
C ASP A 44 -12.86 -17.14 -5.69
N TYR A 45 -11.70 -16.49 -5.56
CA TYR A 45 -11.47 -15.38 -4.63
C TYR A 45 -12.27 -14.12 -5.00
N GLU A 46 -12.24 -13.73 -6.28
CA GLU A 46 -13.02 -12.59 -6.78
C GLU A 46 -14.54 -12.87 -6.72
N LYS A 47 -14.97 -14.12 -6.98
CA LYS A 47 -16.36 -14.57 -6.74
C LYS A 47 -16.76 -14.45 -5.29
N ALA A 48 -15.86 -14.77 -4.36
CA ALA A 48 -16.12 -14.64 -2.93
C ALA A 48 -16.25 -13.18 -2.50
N ILE A 49 -15.42 -12.28 -3.03
CA ILE A 49 -15.52 -10.84 -2.78
C ILE A 49 -16.84 -10.30 -3.33
N ILE A 50 -17.20 -10.60 -4.59
CA ILE A 50 -18.47 -10.13 -5.16
C ILE A 50 -19.68 -10.70 -4.41
N LYS A 51 -19.60 -11.95 -3.95
CA LYS A 51 -20.67 -12.58 -3.16
C LYS A 51 -20.85 -11.92 -1.79
N GLU A 52 -19.78 -11.51 -1.13
CA GLU A 52 -19.86 -10.76 0.13
C GLU A 52 -20.28 -9.31 -0.09
N LEU A 53 -19.87 -8.66 -1.18
CA LEU A 53 -20.36 -7.34 -1.58
C LEU A 53 -21.86 -7.37 -1.92
N ALA A 54 -22.36 -8.45 -2.52
CA ALA A 54 -23.79 -8.65 -2.83
C ALA A 54 -24.66 -8.96 -1.59
N ARG A 55 -24.04 -9.34 -0.47
CA ARG A 55 -24.73 -9.53 0.83
C ARG A 55 -24.87 -8.23 1.61
N LEU A 56 -24.18 -7.17 1.19
CA LEU A 56 -24.45 -5.83 1.68
C LEU A 56 -25.81 -5.36 1.14
N PRO A 57 -26.65 -4.69 1.94
CA PRO A 57 -27.97 -4.25 1.49
C PRO A 57 -27.85 -3.15 0.43
N VAL A 58 -27.85 -3.56 -0.84
CA VAL A 58 -27.86 -2.67 -2.02
C VAL A 58 -29.28 -2.13 -2.20
N ARG A 59 -29.60 -0.97 -1.61
CA ARG A 59 -30.78 -0.18 -2.02
C ARG A 59 -30.40 0.70 -3.21
N PHE A 60 -30.37 0.13 -4.42
CA PHE A 60 -30.50 0.91 -5.65
C PHE A 60 -31.99 1.09 -5.94
N ASN A 61 -32.56 2.21 -5.52
CA ASN A 61 -33.79 2.68 -6.16
C ASN A 61 -33.38 3.41 -7.44
N ARG A 62 -33.80 2.85 -8.59
CA ARG A 62 -33.88 3.57 -9.86
C ARG A 62 -34.60 4.90 -9.62
N MET A 63 -33.98 6.01 -9.99
CA MET A 63 -34.71 7.27 -10.16
C MET A 63 -35.67 7.14 -11.35
N PRO A 64 -36.95 7.54 -11.22
CA PRO A 64 -37.70 8.01 -12.37
C PRO A 64 -37.15 9.39 -12.77
N LEU A 65 -37.12 9.63 -14.08
CA LEU A 65 -36.88 10.94 -14.66
C LEU A 65 -37.90 11.93 -14.09
N ALA A 66 -37.42 13.11 -13.73
CA ALA A 66 -38.26 14.22 -13.31
C ALA A 66 -39.14 14.65 -14.48
N ASP A 67 -40.46 14.53 -14.30
CA ASP A 67 -41.43 15.43 -14.91
C ASP A 67 -42.73 15.41 -14.08
N GLU A 68 -43.31 16.59 -13.90
CA GLU A 68 -44.65 16.90 -13.38
C GLU A 68 -44.92 16.74 -11.86
N CYS A 69 -44.61 17.79 -11.09
CA CYS A 69 -45.34 18.08 -9.85
C CYS A 69 -46.54 19.00 -10.14
N SER A 70 -47.74 18.42 -10.18
CA SER A 70 -49.01 19.13 -10.00
C SER A 70 -49.23 19.42 -8.51
N PRO A 71 -49.72 20.61 -8.11
CA PRO A 71 -50.15 20.84 -6.74
C PRO A 71 -51.55 20.22 -6.52
N TYR A 72 -51.92 20.03 -5.26
CA TYR A 72 -53.20 19.56 -4.71
C TYR A 72 -53.27 18.08 -4.29
N LEU A 73 -53.56 17.93 -3.00
CA LEU A 73 -54.12 16.78 -2.28
C LEU A 73 -53.14 15.70 -1.81
N CYS A 74 -52.68 15.79 -0.56
CA CYS A 74 -53.13 14.85 0.48
C CYS A 74 -52.69 15.29 1.89
N THR A 75 -53.69 15.28 2.78
CA THR A 75 -53.69 15.60 4.21
C THR A 75 -53.17 14.46 5.08
N ASP A 76 -52.64 14.83 6.25
CA ASP A 76 -52.49 14.04 7.49
C ASP A 76 -51.63 12.76 7.50
N GLN A 77 -50.35 12.91 7.89
CA GLN A 77 -49.64 11.96 8.78
C GLN A 77 -48.32 12.56 9.32
N PRO A 78 -48.02 12.46 10.64
CA PRO A 78 -46.72 12.85 11.18
C PRO A 78 -45.81 11.63 11.26
N ILE A 79 -45.16 11.26 10.15
CA ILE A 79 -43.96 10.41 10.18
C ILE A 79 -42.90 11.06 9.27
N CYS A 80 -42.65 12.35 9.52
CA CYS A 80 -41.57 13.12 8.91
C CYS A 80 -40.46 13.38 9.92
N SER A 81 -39.94 12.31 10.53
CA SER A 81 -38.73 12.39 11.32
C SER A 81 -38.07 11.01 11.41
N LEU A 82 -36.76 11.00 11.15
CA LEU A 82 -35.80 9.89 11.35
C LEU A 82 -35.49 8.95 10.18
N LEU A 83 -35.40 9.49 8.96
CA LEU A 83 -34.31 9.07 8.09
C LEU A 83 -33.43 10.30 7.84
N SER A 84 -32.49 10.55 8.77
CA SER A 84 -31.36 11.39 8.41
C SER A 84 -30.70 10.69 7.22
N TYR A 85 -30.77 11.34 6.07
CA TYR A 85 -30.06 10.90 4.89
C TYR A 85 -28.57 11.06 5.23
N GLN A 86 -27.96 10.02 5.80
CA GLN A 86 -26.52 9.91 5.79
C GLN A 86 -26.14 9.77 4.32
N LYS A 87 -25.75 10.90 3.73
CA LYS A 87 -24.98 10.94 2.50
C LYS A 87 -23.93 9.82 2.64
N PRO A 88 -23.84 8.87 1.69
CA PRO A 88 -22.85 7.82 1.78
C PRO A 88 -21.51 8.51 2.01
N THR A 89 -20.91 8.25 3.17
CA THR A 89 -19.58 8.73 3.50
C THR A 89 -18.71 8.15 2.40
N VAL A 90 -18.27 9.02 1.49
CA VAL A 90 -17.23 8.71 0.55
C VAL A 90 -16.10 8.13 1.40
N GLU A 91 -15.87 6.82 1.32
CA GLU A 91 -14.75 6.17 2.01
C GLU A 91 -13.51 6.98 1.64
N SER A 92 -12.92 7.70 2.59
CA SER A 92 -11.76 8.58 2.44
C SER A 92 -10.91 8.23 1.19
N ILE A 93 -11.18 8.89 0.07
CA ILE A 93 -10.54 8.58 -1.21
C ILE A 93 -9.27 9.40 -1.28
N VAL A 94 -8.15 8.80 -0.84
CA VAL A 94 -6.74 9.02 -1.24
C VAL A 94 -5.82 8.77 -0.03
N PHE A 95 -4.90 7.81 -0.20
CA PHE A 95 -3.86 7.43 0.77
C PHE A 95 -2.50 7.80 0.21
N GLY A 96 -1.97 8.97 0.53
CA GLY A 96 -0.64 9.36 0.05
C GLY A 96 0.47 8.67 0.85
N VAL A 97 1.62 8.43 0.23
CA VAL A 97 2.83 7.94 0.91
C VAL A 97 3.97 8.92 0.66
N THR A 98 4.55 9.48 1.71
CA THR A 98 5.69 10.41 1.64
C THR A 98 6.90 9.80 2.32
N LEU A 99 8.07 9.84 1.69
CA LEU A 99 9.34 9.45 2.32
C LEU A 99 10.08 10.71 2.80
N LEU A 100 10.32 10.81 4.10
CA LEU A 100 11.16 11.83 4.70
C LEU A 100 12.56 11.26 4.91
N TRP A 101 13.46 11.55 3.97
CA TRP A 101 14.83 11.04 3.98
C TRP A 101 15.66 11.60 5.13
N ASP A 102 16.39 10.72 5.82
CA ASP A 102 17.47 11.12 6.70
C ASP A 102 18.77 11.23 5.89
N THR A 103 19.08 12.44 5.45
CA THR A 103 20.22 12.68 4.55
C THR A 103 21.56 12.27 5.15
N LYS A 104 21.68 12.28 6.49
CA LYS A 104 22.88 11.82 7.18
C LYS A 104 23.03 10.30 7.02
N TYR A 105 22.00 9.53 7.36
CA TYR A 105 22.06 8.07 7.27
C TYR A 105 22.07 7.57 5.82
N VAL A 106 21.43 8.29 4.90
CA VAL A 106 21.56 8.03 3.46
C VAL A 106 23.02 8.22 3.01
N ALA A 107 23.71 9.27 3.45
CA ALA A 107 25.12 9.48 3.10
C ALA A 107 26.02 8.37 3.67
N GLU A 108 25.81 7.96 4.93
CA GLU A 108 26.52 6.84 5.55
C GLU A 108 26.27 5.51 4.80
N PHE A 109 25.02 5.25 4.43
CA PHE A 109 24.65 4.10 3.62
C PHE A 109 25.38 4.09 2.29
N VAL A 110 25.40 5.23 1.57
CA VAL A 110 26.09 5.33 0.28
C VAL A 110 27.60 5.14 0.41
N ALA A 111 28.21 5.67 1.47
CA ALA A 111 29.62 5.42 1.75
C ALA A 111 29.90 3.92 1.93
N MET A 112 29.02 3.20 2.63
CA MET A 112 29.11 1.75 2.79
C MET A 112 28.85 0.99 1.49
N ALA A 113 27.83 1.37 0.72
CA ALA A 113 27.46 0.79 -0.56
C ALA A 113 28.60 0.88 -1.60
N ASN A 114 29.37 1.97 -1.56
CA ASN A 114 30.54 2.16 -2.41
C ASN A 114 31.83 1.57 -1.83
N SER A 115 31.80 1.09 -0.59
CA SER A 115 32.99 0.54 0.07
C SER A 115 33.35 -0.84 -0.49
N ARG A 116 34.64 -1.19 -0.37
CA ARG A 116 35.12 -2.54 -0.65
C ARG A 116 34.80 -3.54 0.48
N ARG A 117 34.06 -3.15 1.52
CA ARG A 117 33.70 -4.08 2.61
C ARG A 117 32.59 -5.03 2.18
N ILE A 118 31.73 -4.56 1.28
CA ILE A 118 30.59 -5.30 0.76
C ILE A 118 30.98 -5.86 -0.60
N ILE A 119 31.68 -7.00 -0.60
CA ILE A 119 32.22 -7.60 -1.83
C ILE A 119 31.27 -8.65 -2.41
N THR A 120 30.55 -9.38 -1.55
CA THR A 120 29.89 -10.63 -1.91
C THR A 120 28.45 -10.48 -2.38
N THR A 121 27.81 -9.34 -2.11
CA THR A 121 26.43 -9.11 -2.55
C THR A 121 26.44 -8.44 -3.92
N GLU A 122 25.62 -8.95 -4.84
CA GLU A 122 25.39 -8.29 -6.13
C GLU A 122 24.61 -6.98 -5.91
N LEU A 123 24.80 -6.01 -6.80
CA LEU A 123 24.02 -4.78 -6.73
C LEU A 123 22.58 -5.09 -7.19
N PRO A 124 21.55 -4.60 -6.48
CA PRO A 124 20.17 -4.88 -6.86
C PRO A 124 19.85 -4.33 -8.26
N VAL A 125 19.03 -5.05 -9.01
CA VAL A 125 18.65 -4.69 -10.40
C VAL A 125 17.92 -3.36 -10.52
N TRP A 126 17.42 -2.82 -9.40
CA TRP A 126 16.72 -1.54 -9.35
C TRP A 126 17.65 -0.34 -9.14
N PHE A 127 18.94 -0.56 -8.88
CA PHE A 127 19.95 0.51 -8.91
C PHE A 127 20.30 0.88 -10.34
N SER A 128 20.37 2.18 -10.62
CA SER A 128 20.82 2.71 -11.91
C SER A 128 22.33 2.97 -11.95
N GLN A 129 22.94 3.24 -10.80
CA GLN A 129 24.35 3.59 -10.69
C GLN A 129 25.22 2.38 -10.33
N PRO A 130 26.40 2.21 -10.94
CA PRO A 130 27.30 1.11 -10.59
C PRO A 130 27.93 1.32 -9.21
N ARG A 131 28.34 0.22 -8.56
CA ARG A 131 29.06 0.26 -7.29
C ARG A 131 30.32 1.12 -7.40
N GLY A 132 30.59 1.91 -6.37
CA GLY A 132 31.69 2.87 -6.33
C GLY A 132 31.33 4.27 -6.86
N GLN A 133 30.17 4.40 -7.50
CA GLN A 133 29.66 5.67 -8.05
C GLN A 133 28.24 6.00 -7.56
N ILE A 134 27.71 5.24 -6.60
CA ILE A 134 26.39 5.49 -6.03
C ILE A 134 26.45 6.85 -5.32
N THR A 135 25.44 7.67 -5.52
CA THR A 135 25.27 8.97 -4.87
C THR A 135 24.03 8.94 -3.98
N ALA A 136 23.94 9.81 -2.98
CA ALA A 136 22.74 9.94 -2.14
C ALA A 136 21.50 10.21 -2.99
N ASN A 137 21.58 11.18 -3.92
CA ASN A 137 20.47 11.50 -4.82
C ASN A 137 20.13 10.34 -5.75
N GLY A 138 21.13 9.62 -6.25
CA GLY A 138 20.90 8.42 -7.06
C GLY A 138 20.16 7.34 -6.30
N PHE A 139 20.59 7.02 -5.07
CA PHE A 139 19.91 6.06 -4.21
C PHE A 139 18.45 6.45 -3.90
N MET A 140 18.21 7.70 -3.52
CA MET A 140 16.86 8.21 -3.26
C MET A 140 16.00 8.15 -4.52
N SER A 141 16.56 8.55 -5.67
CA SER A 141 15.87 8.52 -6.97
C SER A 141 15.53 7.10 -7.42
N ASP A 142 16.47 6.16 -7.30
CA ASP A 142 16.29 4.74 -7.65
C ASP A 142 15.24 4.08 -6.76
N THR A 143 15.27 4.37 -5.46
CA THR A 143 14.26 3.89 -4.51
C THR A 143 12.88 4.41 -4.91
N MET A 144 12.75 5.72 -5.16
CA MET A 144 11.49 6.31 -5.59
C MET A 144 11.05 5.78 -6.95
N ALA A 145 11.95 5.57 -7.91
CA ALA A 145 11.64 4.96 -9.20
C ALA A 145 11.09 3.53 -9.04
N SER A 146 11.64 2.74 -8.12
CA SER A 146 11.15 1.40 -7.80
C SER A 146 9.74 1.42 -7.21
N LEU A 147 9.43 2.38 -6.32
CA LEU A 147 8.09 2.54 -5.73
C LEU A 147 7.06 3.06 -6.74
N LYS A 148 7.47 3.97 -7.65
CA LYS A 148 6.60 4.54 -8.69
C LYS A 148 6.01 3.49 -9.61
N GLN A 149 6.74 2.40 -9.87
CA GLN A 149 6.26 1.28 -10.70
C GLN A 149 4.98 0.63 -10.17
N VAL A 150 4.73 0.72 -8.86
CA VAL A 150 3.60 0.06 -8.19
C VAL A 150 2.55 1.01 -7.63
N ALA A 151 2.85 2.32 -7.59
CA ALA A 151 1.97 3.33 -7.02
C ALA A 151 0.73 3.62 -7.90
N GLY A 152 0.87 3.57 -9.21
CA GLY A 152 -0.24 3.70 -10.19
C GLY A 152 -0.90 5.07 -10.31
N GLY A 153 -0.72 5.99 -9.36
CA GLY A 153 -1.22 7.36 -9.42
C GLY A 153 -0.10 8.41 -9.52
N LEU A 154 -0.33 9.61 -8.96
CA LEU A 154 0.65 10.69 -9.05
C LEU A 154 1.91 10.35 -8.27
N ALA A 155 3.06 10.66 -8.85
CA ALA A 155 4.36 10.46 -8.25
C ALA A 155 5.24 11.70 -8.41
N ARG A 156 5.71 12.23 -7.28
CA ARG A 156 6.67 13.33 -7.20
C ARG A 156 8.01 12.79 -6.71
N GLU A 157 8.92 13.68 -6.31
CA GLU A 157 10.27 13.30 -5.87
C GLU A 157 10.20 12.34 -4.68
N ASP A 158 9.53 12.73 -3.60
CA ASP A 158 9.44 11.94 -2.36
C ASP A 158 8.03 11.49 -2.01
N ASP A 159 7.08 11.69 -2.93
CA ASP A 159 5.66 11.70 -2.62
C ASP A 159 4.86 10.88 -3.65
N LEU A 160 4.07 9.94 -3.16
CA LEU A 160 3.25 9.03 -3.96
C LEU A 160 1.78 9.21 -3.57
N ALA A 161 0.90 9.17 -4.57
CA ALA A 161 -0.54 9.23 -4.39
C ALA A 161 -1.18 8.08 -5.18
N PRO A 162 -1.23 6.86 -4.61
CA PRO A 162 -1.92 5.74 -5.21
C PRO A 162 -3.42 6.03 -5.41
N ASN A 163 -3.98 5.52 -6.50
CA ASN A 163 -5.40 5.69 -6.83
C ASN A 163 -6.30 4.70 -6.07
N THR A 164 -5.71 3.63 -5.52
CA THR A 164 -6.45 2.52 -4.88
C THR A 164 -5.71 2.02 -3.64
N MET A 165 -6.45 1.42 -2.70
CA MET A 165 -5.87 0.76 -1.53
C MET A 165 -4.86 -0.33 -1.91
N MET A 166 -5.18 -1.13 -2.93
CA MET A 166 -4.29 -2.19 -3.41
C MET A 166 -2.94 -1.64 -3.92
N GLN A 167 -2.93 -0.45 -4.54
CA GLN A 167 -1.69 0.21 -4.93
C GLN A 167 -0.91 0.71 -3.72
N SER A 168 -1.58 1.20 -2.67
CA SER A 168 -0.94 1.52 -1.39
C SER A 168 -0.26 0.29 -0.78
N ASP A 169 -0.96 -0.86 -0.76
CA ASP A 169 -0.39 -2.13 -0.29
C ASP A 169 0.82 -2.56 -1.11
N ASN A 170 0.79 -2.35 -2.42
CA ASN A 170 1.92 -2.68 -3.28
C ASN A 170 3.14 -1.78 -3.02
N ILE A 171 2.94 -0.49 -2.68
CA ILE A 171 4.03 0.40 -2.23
C ILE A 171 4.66 -0.17 -0.95
N TYR A 172 3.87 -0.56 0.05
CA TYR A 172 4.40 -1.13 1.30
C TYR A 172 5.14 -2.45 1.07
N LYS A 173 4.61 -3.34 0.22
CA LYS A 173 5.32 -4.57 -0.16
C LYS A 173 6.64 -4.26 -0.85
N ARG A 174 6.68 -3.25 -1.73
CA ARG A 174 7.92 -2.85 -2.41
C ARG A 174 8.94 -2.24 -1.45
N LEU A 175 8.51 -1.41 -0.49
CA LEU A 175 9.38 -0.93 0.59
C LEU A 175 9.98 -2.09 1.38
N GLY A 176 9.16 -3.08 1.76
CA GLY A 176 9.63 -4.29 2.43
C GLY A 176 10.63 -5.10 1.60
N HIS A 177 10.44 -5.21 0.30
CA HIS A 177 11.42 -5.87 -0.59
C HIS A 177 12.75 -5.12 -0.68
N ILE A 178 12.71 -3.78 -0.76
CA ILE A 178 13.92 -2.95 -0.75
C ILE A 178 14.63 -3.08 0.59
N GLU A 179 13.87 -3.03 1.68
CA GLU A 179 14.38 -3.20 3.03
C GLU A 179 15.08 -4.54 3.21
N MET A 180 14.45 -5.65 2.83
CA MET A 180 15.00 -6.99 3.01
C MET A 180 16.04 -7.39 1.95
N ASP A 181 16.36 -6.49 1.01
CA ASP A 181 17.35 -6.76 -0.03
C ASP A 181 18.72 -7.07 0.60
N PRO A 182 19.39 -8.18 0.22
CA PRO A 182 20.66 -8.58 0.83
C PRO A 182 21.76 -7.52 0.73
N PHE A 183 21.79 -6.74 -0.35
CA PHE A 183 22.75 -5.64 -0.50
C PHE A 183 22.42 -4.49 0.44
N VAL A 184 21.15 -4.09 0.51
CA VAL A 184 20.70 -3.04 1.44
C VAL A 184 21.01 -3.44 2.88
N GLN A 185 20.73 -4.68 3.26
CA GLN A 185 20.96 -5.21 4.59
C GLN A 185 22.44 -5.30 4.95
N ALA A 186 23.28 -5.71 3.99
CA ALA A 186 24.74 -5.70 4.16
C ALA A 186 25.32 -4.28 4.32
N CYS A 187 24.68 -3.26 3.76
CA CYS A 187 25.05 -1.87 4.00
C CYS A 187 24.61 -1.42 5.39
N VAL A 188 23.33 -1.56 5.73
CA VAL A 188 22.77 -1.02 6.98
C VAL A 188 23.29 -1.71 8.23
N VAL A 189 23.71 -2.98 8.18
CA VAL A 189 24.27 -3.66 9.36
C VAL A 189 25.51 -2.97 9.92
N GLU A 190 26.26 -2.28 9.06
CA GLU A 190 27.48 -1.53 9.41
C GLU A 190 27.18 -0.10 9.92
N LEU A 191 25.93 0.35 9.79
CA LEU A 191 25.47 1.66 10.27
C LEU A 191 25.06 1.57 11.75
N ASN A 192 24.93 2.74 12.40
CA ASN A 192 24.36 2.84 13.75
C ASN A 192 23.05 2.02 13.86
N PRO A 193 22.84 1.19 14.91
CA PRO A 193 21.61 0.40 15.10
C PRO A 193 20.29 1.18 14.98
N GLU A 194 20.30 2.46 15.35
CA GLU A 194 19.15 3.37 15.29
C GLU A 194 19.07 4.16 13.97
N ALA A 195 19.90 3.83 12.98
CA ALA A 195 19.87 4.47 11.67
C ALA A 195 18.65 3.98 10.85
N TYR A 196 17.83 4.93 10.43
CA TYR A 196 16.75 4.74 9.46
C TYR A 196 17.03 5.62 8.24
N LEU A 197 16.83 5.11 7.03
CA LEU A 197 17.11 5.88 5.82
C LEU A 197 16.00 6.88 5.50
N ALA A 198 14.75 6.54 5.85
CA ALA A 198 13.64 7.48 5.78
C ALA A 198 12.55 7.15 6.81
N SER A 199 11.82 8.18 7.21
CA SER A 199 10.51 8.01 7.84
C SER A 199 9.43 8.03 6.76
N VAL A 200 8.46 7.12 6.81
CA VAL A 200 7.35 7.03 5.88
C VAL A 200 6.12 7.65 6.52
N LEU A 201 5.53 8.63 5.86
CA LEU A 201 4.27 9.24 6.28
C LEU A 201 3.13 8.76 5.40
N ILE A 202 2.03 8.38 6.04
CA ILE A 202 0.77 8.05 5.40
C ILE A 202 -0.11 9.30 5.47
N ARG A 203 -0.52 9.80 4.31
CA ARG A 203 -1.42 10.96 4.18
C ARG A 203 -2.85 10.50 4.00
N TYR A 204 -3.77 11.20 4.64
CA TYR A 204 -5.21 10.96 4.56
C TYR A 204 -5.94 12.29 4.36
N GLU A 205 -7.10 12.25 3.70
CA GLU A 205 -7.87 13.46 3.36
C GLU A 205 -9.16 13.64 4.19
N TYR A 206 -9.59 12.62 4.97
CA TYR A 206 -10.86 12.67 5.69
C TYR A 206 -10.75 12.23 7.16
N PRO A 207 -11.37 12.94 8.13
CA PRO A 207 -12.20 14.15 7.99
C PRO A 207 -11.41 15.45 7.80
N GLU A 208 -10.09 15.44 7.99
CA GLU A 208 -9.17 16.54 7.75
C GLU A 208 -7.96 16.02 6.97
N PHE A 209 -7.28 16.92 6.25
CA PHE A 209 -5.98 16.60 5.65
C PHE A 209 -4.95 16.43 6.75
N GLY A 210 -4.30 15.27 6.78
CA GLY A 210 -3.24 15.02 7.73
C GLY A 210 -2.27 13.96 7.25
N SER A 211 -1.24 13.76 8.07
CA SER A 211 -0.28 12.68 7.88
C SER A 211 0.12 12.12 9.22
N HIS A 212 0.31 10.81 9.29
CA HIS A 212 0.91 10.15 10.44
C HIS A 212 2.04 9.24 9.99
N PRO A 213 3.02 8.94 10.86
CA PRO A 213 4.01 7.90 10.58
C PRO A 213 3.31 6.59 10.21
N ALA A 214 3.89 5.89 9.24
CA ALA A 214 3.55 4.52 9.00
C ALA A 214 3.89 3.69 10.25
N ASN A 215 3.11 2.65 10.52
CA ASN A 215 3.44 1.71 11.58
C ASN A 215 3.71 0.36 10.94
N PHE A 216 4.93 0.21 10.43
CA PHE A 216 5.36 -1.06 9.85
C PHE A 216 5.61 -2.09 10.94
N GLN A 217 5.23 -3.33 10.67
CA GLN A 217 5.81 -4.42 11.44
C GLN A 217 7.30 -4.49 11.11
N PRO A 218 8.18 -4.56 12.12
CA PRO A 218 9.60 -4.69 11.87
C PRO A 218 9.88 -5.98 11.09
N PRO A 219 10.89 -5.99 10.22
CA PRO A 219 11.24 -7.17 9.47
C PRO A 219 11.73 -8.27 10.44
N PRO A 220 11.61 -9.55 10.05
CA PRO A 220 12.07 -10.65 10.90
C PRO A 220 13.59 -10.60 11.09
N SER A 221 14.07 -11.01 12.26
CA SER A 221 15.51 -11.18 12.49
C SER A 221 16.12 -12.12 11.44
N PRO A 222 17.33 -11.82 10.90
CA PRO A 222 18.28 -10.79 11.33
C PRO A 222 18.14 -9.43 10.64
N TYR A 223 17.06 -9.21 9.87
CA TYR A 223 16.90 -7.98 9.10
C TYR A 223 16.65 -6.77 10.00
N ARG A 224 17.25 -5.64 9.63
CA ARG A 224 17.05 -4.35 10.29
C ARG A 224 15.95 -3.56 9.60
N LEU A 225 15.14 -2.85 10.37
CA LEU A 225 14.18 -1.88 9.86
C LEU A 225 14.96 -0.68 9.30
N VAL A 226 14.64 -0.30 8.06
CA VAL A 226 15.35 0.75 7.30
C VAL A 226 14.40 1.91 6.99
N PHE A 227 13.10 1.62 6.85
CA PHE A 227 12.03 2.60 6.69
C PHE A 227 11.10 2.55 7.91
N ARG A 228 10.81 3.69 8.54
CA ARG A 228 10.00 3.73 9.77
C ARG A 228 8.74 4.57 9.66
#